data_AF-A0A0H4LWV4-F1
#
_entry.id   AF-A0A0H4LWV4-F1
#
_cell.length_a   1.000
_cell.length_b   1.000
_cell.length_c   1.000
_cell.angle_alpha   90.00
_cell.angle_beta   90.00
_cell.angle_gamma   90.00
#
_symmetry.space_group_name_H-M   'P 1'
#
loop_
_entity.id
_entity.type
_entity.pdbx_description
1 polymer ?
#
loop_
_entity_poly.entity_id
_entity_poly.type
_entity_poly.pdbx_seq_one_letter_code
_entity_poly.pdbx_strand_id
1 'polypeptide(L)'
;LNVDSDSTIAFDVVSKLASKMRDPEVGAVMGQLTASNSGDTWLTKLIDMEYWLACNEERAAQSRFGAVMCCCGPCAMYRRSALASLLDQYETQLFRGKLSDFGEDRHLTILMLKAGFRTEYVPNAIVATVVPDTLKSYLRQQLRWARSTFRDTFLALPLLRGLNPFLTFDVVGQNIGPLLLALSVVTGLAHFITTATVPWWTILIIASITIIRCSVVALHARQLRFLGFVLHTPINLFLLLPLKAYALCTLSN
;
A
#
# COMPACT_ATOMS: atom_id res chain seq x y z
N LEU A 1 -19.33 7.81 -0.05
CA LEU A 1 -18.67 6.51 -0.21
C LEU A 1 -18.02 6.54 -1.58
N ASN A 2 -16.72 6.29 -1.65
CA ASN A 2 -16.00 6.06 -2.90
C ASN A 2 -15.93 4.55 -3.15
N VAL A 3 -16.20 4.15 -4.38
CA VAL A 3 -16.20 2.76 -4.86
C VAL A 3 -15.80 2.76 -6.33
N ASP A 4 -14.83 1.94 -6.69
CA ASP A 4 -14.40 1.78 -8.07
C ASP A 4 -15.44 1.00 -8.88
N SER A 5 -15.55 1.27 -10.19
CA SER A 5 -16.56 0.67 -11.07
C SER A 5 -16.42 -0.86 -11.22
N ASP A 6 -15.24 -1.41 -10.92
CA ASP A 6 -14.92 -2.84 -10.96
C ASP A 6 -15.06 -3.53 -9.60
N SER A 7 -15.72 -2.87 -8.64
CA SER A 7 -15.84 -3.31 -7.26
C SER A 7 -17.26 -3.68 -6.87
N THR A 8 -17.41 -4.81 -6.17
CA THR A 8 -18.65 -5.31 -5.58
C THR A 8 -18.58 -5.18 -4.06
N ILE A 9 -19.49 -4.39 -3.49
CA ILE A 9 -19.56 -4.18 -2.04
C ILE A 9 -20.48 -5.22 -1.37
N ALA A 10 -20.09 -5.75 -0.22
CA ALA A 10 -21.01 -6.57 0.58
C ALA A 10 -22.17 -5.72 1.12
N PHE A 11 -23.34 -6.35 1.33
CA PHE A 11 -24.58 -5.65 1.67
C PHE A 11 -24.50 -4.79 2.95
N ASP A 12 -23.58 -5.12 3.87
CA ASP A 12 -23.43 -4.46 5.16
C ASP A 12 -22.22 -3.49 5.22
N VAL A 13 -21.46 -3.32 4.13
CA VAL A 13 -20.27 -2.45 4.07
C VAL A 13 -20.61 -1.03 4.50
N VAL A 14 -21.68 -0.46 3.94
CA VAL A 14 -22.10 0.92 4.23
C VAL A 14 -22.39 1.09 5.71
N SER A 15 -23.16 0.19 6.31
CA SER A 15 -23.51 0.24 7.74
C SER A 15 -22.29 0.09 8.64
N LYS A 16 -21.35 -0.80 8.29
CA LYS A 16 -20.11 -1.02 9.05
C LYS A 16 -19.20 0.21 9.02
N LEU A 17 -19.00 0.81 7.85
CA LEU A 17 -18.20 2.03 7.70
C LEU A 17 -18.89 3.22 8.40
N ALA A 18 -20.19 3.41 8.19
CA ALA A 18 -20.98 4.48 8.80
C ALA A 18 -20.96 4.40 10.34
N SER A 19 -20.96 3.19 10.91
CA SER A 19 -20.85 3.00 12.35
C SER A 19 -19.58 3.64 12.93
N LYS A 20 -18.45 3.48 12.23
CA LYS A 20 -17.16 4.07 12.63
C LYS A 20 -17.13 5.59 12.41
N MET A 21 -17.77 6.07 11.34
CA MET A 21 -17.89 7.50 11.02
C MET A 21 -18.79 8.29 11.99
N ARG A 22 -19.48 7.64 12.94
CA ARG A 22 -20.23 8.35 13.99
C ARG A 22 -19.35 9.18 14.91
N ASP A 23 -18.09 8.79 15.06
CA ASP A 23 -17.09 9.55 15.79
C ASP A 23 -16.72 10.82 15.00
N PRO A 24 -16.96 12.03 15.54
CA PRO A 24 -16.73 13.28 14.82
C PRO A 24 -15.26 13.53 14.47
N GLU A 25 -14.32 12.91 15.20
CA GLU A 25 -12.88 13.02 14.91
C GLU A 25 -12.46 12.20 13.70
N VAL A 26 -13.29 11.24 13.26
CA VAL A 26 -12.98 10.40 12.09
C VAL A 26 -13.41 11.12 10.82
N GLY A 27 -12.44 11.41 9.95
CA GLY A 27 -12.63 12.07 8.65
C GLY A 27 -12.74 11.09 7.50
N ALA A 28 -12.10 9.92 7.61
CA ALA A 28 -12.20 8.86 6.62
C ALA A 28 -12.09 7.46 7.24
N VAL A 29 -12.74 6.49 6.61
CA VAL A 29 -12.60 5.06 6.92
C VAL A 29 -12.45 4.24 5.65
N MET A 30 -11.68 3.16 5.70
CA MET A 30 -11.59 2.18 4.62
C MET A 30 -11.94 0.77 5.06
N GLY A 31 -12.35 -0.07 4.13
CA GLY A 31 -12.67 -1.48 4.35
C GLY A 31 -11.56 -2.44 3.92
N GLN A 32 -11.81 -3.74 4.12
CA GLN A 32 -10.98 -4.84 3.65
C GLN A 32 -11.18 -5.02 2.13
N LEU A 33 -10.07 -5.06 1.40
CA LEU A 33 -10.06 -5.37 -0.03
C LEU A 33 -9.83 -6.86 -0.28
N THR A 34 -10.54 -7.43 -1.23
CA THR A 34 -10.37 -8.80 -1.70
C THR A 34 -10.36 -8.83 -3.22
N ALA A 35 -9.66 -9.79 -3.82
CA ALA A 35 -9.70 -9.96 -5.27
C ALA A 35 -10.89 -10.84 -5.66
N SER A 36 -11.83 -10.26 -6.40
CA SER A 36 -13.03 -10.97 -6.90
C SER A 36 -12.67 -12.13 -7.83
N ASN A 37 -11.62 -11.96 -8.63
CA ASN A 37 -11.07 -12.93 -9.57
C ASN A 37 -9.83 -13.67 -9.02
N SER A 38 -9.71 -13.81 -7.69
CA SER A 38 -8.59 -14.51 -7.02
C SER A 38 -8.41 -15.98 -7.42
N GLY A 39 -9.44 -16.59 -8.03
CA GLY A 39 -9.40 -17.96 -8.53
C GLY A 39 -8.86 -18.12 -9.96
N ASP A 40 -8.73 -17.02 -10.71
CA ASP A 40 -8.53 -17.09 -12.16
C ASP A 40 -7.09 -17.46 -12.55
N THR A 41 -6.09 -16.90 -11.87
CA THR A 41 -4.67 -17.17 -12.15
C THR A 41 -3.84 -17.24 -10.88
N TRP A 42 -2.62 -17.76 -10.99
CA TRP A 42 -1.65 -17.72 -9.89
C TRP A 42 -1.33 -16.27 -9.47
N LEU A 43 -1.39 -15.31 -10.40
CA LEU A 43 -1.12 -13.90 -10.15
C LEU A 43 -2.26 -13.24 -9.40
N THR A 44 -3.53 -13.46 -9.79
CA THR A 44 -4.68 -12.89 -9.08
C THR A 44 -4.75 -13.42 -7.65
N LYS A 45 -4.43 -14.70 -7.45
CA LYS A 45 -4.29 -15.31 -6.11
C LYS A 45 -3.16 -14.68 -5.28
N LEU A 46 -2.04 -14.33 -5.91
CA LEU A 46 -0.93 -13.64 -5.24
C LEU A 46 -1.32 -12.21 -4.83
N ILE A 47 -2.04 -11.50 -5.71
CA ILE A 47 -2.53 -10.14 -5.44
C ILE A 47 -3.57 -10.16 -4.31
N ASP A 48 -4.44 -11.17 -4.23
CA ASP A 48 -5.36 -11.32 -3.09
C ASP A 48 -4.61 -11.42 -1.75
N MET A 49 -3.50 -12.17 -1.71
CA MET A 49 -2.64 -12.21 -0.53
C MET A 49 -2.00 -10.85 -0.26
N GLU A 50 -1.48 -10.16 -1.29
CA GLU A 50 -0.91 -8.81 -1.17
C GLU A 50 -1.91 -7.83 -0.54
N TYR A 51 -3.18 -7.87 -0.98
CA TYR A 51 -4.27 -7.05 -0.42
C TYR A 51 -4.56 -7.39 1.03
N TRP A 52 -4.55 -8.67 1.38
CA TRP A 52 -4.73 -9.10 2.76
C TRP A 52 -3.62 -8.57 3.67
N LEU A 53 -2.34 -8.68 3.27
CA LEU A 53 -1.21 -8.14 4.03
C LEU A 53 -1.32 -6.61 4.15
N ALA A 54 -1.61 -5.91 3.05
CA ALA A 54 -1.76 -4.46 3.06
C ALA A 54 -2.87 -4.03 4.05
N CYS A 55 -4.03 -4.68 4.05
CA CYS A 55 -5.14 -4.31 4.93
C CYS A 55 -4.89 -4.74 6.39
N ASN A 56 -4.52 -6.00 6.63
CA ASN A 56 -4.52 -6.59 7.97
C ASN A 56 -3.19 -6.48 8.72
N GLU A 57 -2.10 -6.14 8.05
CA GLU A 57 -0.84 -5.80 8.70
C GLU A 57 -0.67 -4.28 8.70
N GLU A 58 -0.52 -3.68 7.52
CA GLU A 58 -0.14 -2.28 7.40
C GLU A 58 -1.27 -1.33 7.82
N ARG A 59 -2.46 -1.43 7.21
CA ARG A 59 -3.57 -0.51 7.54
C ARG A 59 -4.12 -0.77 8.94
N ALA A 60 -4.14 -2.01 9.39
CA ALA A 60 -4.51 -2.35 10.76
C ALA A 60 -3.56 -1.72 11.79
N ALA A 61 -2.23 -1.80 11.57
CA ALA A 61 -1.26 -1.16 12.45
C ALA A 61 -1.39 0.37 12.42
N GLN A 62 -1.47 0.98 11.23
CA GLN A 62 -1.66 2.42 11.05
C GLN A 62 -2.94 2.93 11.71
N SER A 63 -4.05 2.20 11.58
CA SER A 63 -5.34 2.54 12.18
C SER A 63 -5.30 2.53 13.70
N ARG A 64 -4.37 1.80 14.33
CA ARG A 64 -4.20 1.81 15.79
C ARG A 64 -3.72 3.16 16.31
N PHE A 65 -3.10 3.94 15.44
CA PHE A 65 -2.66 5.31 15.69
C PHE A 65 -3.57 6.35 15.01
N GLY A 66 -4.74 5.94 14.51
CA GLY A 66 -5.72 6.81 13.88
C GLY A 66 -5.26 7.43 12.56
N ALA A 67 -4.27 6.84 11.89
CA ALA A 67 -3.67 7.41 10.69
C ALA A 67 -3.34 6.36 9.63
N VAL A 68 -4.38 5.72 9.11
CA VAL A 68 -4.28 5.00 7.83
C VAL A 68 -3.75 5.96 6.77
N MET A 69 -2.60 5.63 6.17
CA MET A 69 -1.89 6.55 5.25
C MET A 69 -2.46 6.55 3.83
N CYS A 70 -3.39 5.64 3.52
CA CYS A 70 -4.12 5.59 2.26
C CYS A 70 -5.44 4.83 2.47
N CYS A 71 -6.57 5.52 2.39
CA CYS A 71 -7.89 4.90 2.31
C CYS A 71 -8.18 4.56 0.85
N CYS A 72 -8.02 3.30 0.46
CA CYS A 72 -8.07 2.89 -0.94
C CYS A 72 -9.45 3.12 -1.60
N GLY A 73 -9.44 3.57 -2.86
CA GLY A 73 -10.59 3.92 -3.69
C GLY A 73 -11.73 2.88 -3.75
N PRO A 74 -11.44 1.57 -3.88
CA PRO A 74 -12.51 0.55 -3.93
C PRO A 74 -13.44 0.55 -2.70
N CYS A 75 -12.96 1.01 -1.55
CA CYS A 75 -13.77 1.00 -0.32
C CYS A 75 -13.31 2.07 0.67
N ALA A 76 -13.70 3.33 0.42
CA ALA A 76 -13.44 4.44 1.33
C ALA A 76 -14.69 5.29 1.59
N MET A 77 -14.95 5.67 2.84
CA MET A 77 -16.00 6.60 3.21
C MET A 77 -15.39 7.84 3.85
N TYR A 78 -15.73 9.01 3.33
CA TYR A 78 -15.22 10.30 3.79
C TYR A 78 -16.34 11.13 4.42
N ARG A 79 -16.01 11.90 5.45
CA ARG A 79 -16.93 12.86 6.07
C ARG A 79 -17.16 14.01 5.10
N ARG A 80 -18.42 14.20 4.67
CA ARG A 80 -18.78 15.22 3.67
C ARG A 80 -18.35 16.63 4.07
N SER A 81 -18.55 17.03 5.34
CA SER A 81 -18.17 18.37 5.80
C SER A 81 -16.66 18.61 5.72
N ALA A 82 -15.86 17.61 6.12
CA ALA A 82 -14.41 17.67 6.01
C ALA A 82 -13.96 17.71 4.54
N LEU A 83 -14.51 16.82 3.70
CA LEU A 83 -14.22 16.81 2.27
C LEU A 83 -14.55 18.16 1.61
N ALA A 84 -15.73 18.72 1.91
CA ALA A 84 -16.15 20.00 1.34
C ALA A 84 -15.18 21.14 1.70
N SER A 85 -14.64 21.15 2.93
CA SER A 85 -13.63 22.15 3.33
C SER A 85 -12.26 21.94 2.70
N LEU A 86 -12.01 20.78 2.08
CA LEU A 86 -10.74 20.39 1.50
C LEU A 86 -10.76 20.33 -0.03
N LEU A 87 -11.92 20.56 -0.67
CA LEU A 87 -12.12 20.47 -2.12
C LEU A 87 -11.10 21.30 -2.91
N ASP A 88 -10.91 22.56 -2.54
CA ASP A 88 -9.97 23.44 -3.25
C ASP A 88 -8.54 22.89 -3.19
N GLN A 89 -8.10 22.39 -2.02
CA GLN A 89 -6.77 21.81 -1.86
C GLN A 89 -6.63 20.48 -2.60
N TYR A 90 -7.72 19.71 -2.67
CA TYR A 90 -7.79 18.44 -3.36
C TYR A 90 -7.65 18.62 -4.87
N GLU A 91 -8.41 19.55 -5.46
CA GLU A 91 -8.41 19.81 -6.91
C GLU A 91 -7.14 20.53 -7.39
N THR A 92 -6.49 21.30 -6.51
CA THR A 92 -5.33 22.12 -6.87
C THR A 92 -3.99 21.55 -6.40
N GLN A 93 -3.92 20.26 -6.04
CA GLN A 93 -2.65 19.66 -5.62
C GLN A 93 -1.60 19.78 -6.72
N LEU A 94 -0.51 20.48 -6.37
CA LEU A 94 0.68 20.57 -7.19
C LEU A 94 1.80 19.68 -6.65
N PHE A 95 2.46 18.97 -7.57
CA PHE A 95 3.75 18.36 -7.30
C PHE A 95 4.76 18.85 -8.33
N ARG A 96 5.86 19.44 -7.85
CA ARG A 96 6.90 20.05 -8.71
C ARG A 96 6.33 21.05 -9.76
N GLY A 97 5.31 21.82 -9.35
CA GLY A 97 4.70 22.88 -10.16
C GLY A 97 3.66 22.42 -11.19
N LYS A 98 3.24 21.15 -11.15
CA LYS A 98 2.22 20.59 -12.06
C LYS A 98 1.09 19.92 -11.29
N LEU A 99 -0.11 19.95 -11.86
CA LEU A 99 -1.29 19.28 -11.30
C LEU A 99 -1.06 17.76 -11.25
N SER A 100 -1.48 17.18 -10.13
CA SER A 100 -1.37 15.74 -9.86
C SER A 100 -2.66 15.02 -10.30
N ASP A 101 -2.57 14.10 -11.25
CA ASP A 101 -3.71 13.43 -11.91
C ASP A 101 -3.90 11.94 -11.53
N PHE A 102 -3.11 11.41 -10.60
CA PHE A 102 -3.25 10.04 -10.11
C PHE A 102 -3.02 9.93 -8.60
N GLY A 103 -3.51 8.85 -7.97
CA GLY A 103 -3.32 8.61 -6.54
C GLY A 103 -4.18 9.51 -5.64
N GLU A 104 -5.38 9.85 -6.11
CA GLU A 104 -6.29 10.77 -5.42
C GLU A 104 -6.71 10.28 -4.04
N ASP A 105 -6.85 8.96 -3.87
CA ASP A 105 -7.17 8.31 -2.60
C ASP A 105 -6.18 8.68 -1.49
N ARG A 106 -4.88 8.49 -1.77
CA ARG A 106 -3.80 8.76 -0.82
C ARG A 106 -3.70 10.25 -0.53
N HIS A 107 -3.83 11.07 -1.57
CA HIS A 107 -3.84 12.51 -1.43
C HIS A 107 -4.97 12.97 -0.49
N LEU A 108 -6.20 12.54 -0.73
CA LEU A 108 -7.35 12.90 0.08
C LEU A 108 -7.19 12.41 1.52
N THR A 109 -6.66 11.20 1.73
CA THR A 109 -6.35 10.69 3.07
C THR A 109 -5.34 11.56 3.80
N ILE A 110 -4.28 12.02 3.12
CA ILE A 110 -3.29 12.95 3.71
C ILE A 110 -3.92 14.30 4.05
N LEU A 111 -4.81 14.82 3.20
CA LEU A 111 -5.52 16.07 3.49
C LEU A 111 -6.41 15.93 4.74
N MET A 112 -7.11 14.81 4.89
CA MET A 112 -7.92 14.51 6.08
C MET A 112 -7.05 14.52 7.35
N LEU A 113 -5.88 13.86 7.30
CA LEU A 113 -4.93 13.84 8.41
C LEU A 113 -4.35 15.23 8.71
N LYS A 114 -4.02 16.01 7.68
CA LYS A 114 -3.53 17.40 7.83
C LYS A 114 -4.59 18.32 8.43
N ALA A 115 -5.86 18.07 8.16
CA ALA A 115 -6.99 18.78 8.75
C ALA A 115 -7.30 18.35 10.20
N GLY A 116 -6.51 17.43 10.77
CA GLY A 116 -6.65 16.98 12.15
C GLY A 116 -7.65 15.84 12.36
N PHE A 117 -8.18 15.26 11.28
CA PHE A 117 -9.07 14.10 11.38
C PHE A 117 -8.30 12.79 11.44
N ARG A 118 -8.87 11.81 12.14
CA ARG A 118 -8.42 10.41 12.09
C ARG A 118 -8.86 9.73 10.80
N THR A 119 -8.02 8.80 10.33
CA THR A 119 -8.32 7.89 9.23
C THR A 119 -8.16 6.45 9.71
N GLU A 120 -9.19 5.62 9.52
CA GLU A 120 -9.26 4.31 10.16
C GLU A 120 -9.58 3.15 9.19
N TYR A 121 -9.23 1.95 9.62
CA TYR A 121 -9.48 0.70 8.91
C TYR A 121 -10.58 -0.11 9.61
N VAL A 122 -11.53 -0.61 8.83
CA VAL A 122 -12.67 -1.42 9.31
C VAL A 122 -12.58 -2.82 8.69
N PRO A 123 -12.00 -3.81 9.39
CA PRO A 123 -11.69 -5.14 8.82
C PRO A 123 -12.91 -5.90 8.29
N ASN A 124 -14.07 -5.69 8.91
CA ASN A 124 -15.29 -6.42 8.56
C ASN A 124 -16.04 -5.81 7.36
N ALA A 125 -15.68 -4.61 6.90
CA ALA A 125 -16.29 -3.97 5.76
C ALA A 125 -15.60 -4.46 4.48
N ILE A 126 -16.09 -5.54 3.88
CA ILE A 126 -15.40 -6.26 2.80
C ILE A 126 -15.90 -5.79 1.43
N VAL A 127 -14.96 -5.47 0.54
CA VAL A 127 -15.22 -5.17 -0.87
C VAL A 127 -14.36 -6.07 -1.75
N ALA A 128 -14.96 -6.62 -2.80
CA ALA A 128 -14.30 -7.44 -3.79
C ALA A 128 -14.09 -6.61 -5.07
N THR A 129 -12.84 -6.42 -5.50
CA THR A 129 -12.47 -5.67 -6.70
C THR A 129 -11.80 -6.59 -7.72
N VAL A 130 -11.89 -6.28 -9.00
CA VAL A 130 -11.16 -7.02 -10.05
C VAL A 130 -9.68 -6.63 -10.00
N VAL A 131 -8.79 -7.62 -9.99
CA VAL A 131 -7.34 -7.38 -10.01
C VAL A 131 -6.71 -7.83 -11.33
N PRO A 132 -5.54 -7.31 -11.72
CA PRO A 132 -4.87 -7.71 -12.95
C PRO A 132 -4.61 -9.22 -13.02
N ASP A 133 -5.00 -9.82 -14.14
CA ASP A 133 -4.79 -11.23 -14.48
C ASP A 133 -3.47 -11.49 -15.22
N THR A 134 -2.85 -10.44 -15.76
CA THR A 134 -1.62 -10.47 -16.53
C THR A 134 -0.51 -9.66 -15.89
N LEU A 135 0.73 -10.15 -15.99
CA LEU A 135 1.91 -9.50 -15.42
C LEU A 135 2.12 -8.07 -15.96
N LYS A 136 1.86 -7.84 -17.26
CA LYS A 136 1.95 -6.51 -17.87
C LYS A 136 0.99 -5.51 -17.22
N SER A 137 -0.26 -5.90 -16.97
CA SER A 137 -1.25 -5.04 -16.33
C SER A 137 -0.92 -4.83 -14.84
N TYR A 138 -0.46 -5.87 -14.15
CA TYR A 138 0.03 -5.77 -12.77
C TYR A 138 1.18 -4.78 -12.63
N LEU A 139 2.22 -4.88 -13.48
CA LEU A 139 3.36 -3.96 -13.44
C LEU A 139 2.95 -2.51 -13.74
N ARG A 140 2.03 -2.28 -14.70
CA ARG A 140 1.49 -0.93 -14.94
C ARG A 140 0.79 -0.36 -13.71
N GLN A 141 0.01 -1.18 -13.00
CA GLN A 141 -0.64 -0.78 -11.76
C GLN A 141 0.37 -0.46 -10.66
N GLN A 142 1.33 -1.36 -10.42
CA GLN A 142 2.39 -1.18 -9.43
C GLN A 142 3.23 0.07 -9.71
N LEU A 143 3.46 0.43 -10.98
CA LEU A 143 4.18 1.65 -11.35
C LEU A 143 3.41 2.90 -10.94
N ARG A 144 2.09 2.95 -11.20
CA ARG A 144 1.24 4.07 -10.74
C ARG A 144 1.23 4.18 -9.22
N TRP A 145 1.12 3.05 -8.53
CA TRP A 145 1.11 3.01 -7.06
C TRP A 145 2.44 3.45 -6.45
N ALA A 146 3.57 3.03 -7.04
CA ALA A 146 4.89 3.46 -6.60
C ALA A 146 5.07 4.99 -6.77
N ARG A 147 4.68 5.54 -7.92
CA ARG A 147 4.74 7.01 -8.16
C ARG A 147 3.91 7.79 -7.16
N SER A 148 2.64 7.40 -6.94
CA SER A 148 1.78 8.07 -5.95
C SER A 148 2.39 7.94 -4.55
N THR A 149 2.86 6.76 -4.17
CA THR A 149 3.45 6.55 -2.84
C THR A 149 4.66 7.45 -2.60
N PHE A 150 5.60 7.55 -3.55
CA PHE A 150 6.76 8.43 -3.40
C PHE A 150 6.34 9.90 -3.32
N ARG A 151 5.54 10.37 -4.28
CA ARG A 151 5.04 11.75 -4.33
C ARG A 151 4.36 12.15 -3.02
N ASP A 152 3.40 11.35 -2.60
CA ASP A 152 2.55 11.65 -1.45
C ASP A 152 3.33 11.50 -0.14
N THR A 153 4.33 10.61 -0.09
CA THR A 153 5.28 10.55 1.04
C THR A 153 6.05 11.87 1.17
N PHE A 154 6.58 12.43 0.07
CA PHE A 154 7.26 13.72 0.10
C PHE A 154 6.34 14.85 0.59
N LEU A 155 5.09 14.88 0.13
CA LEU A 155 4.08 15.86 0.53
C LEU A 155 3.58 15.68 1.97
N ALA A 156 3.68 14.47 2.51
CA ALA A 156 3.32 14.13 3.88
C ALA A 156 4.46 14.28 4.89
N LEU A 157 5.71 14.54 4.48
CA LEU A 157 6.85 14.69 5.41
C LEU A 157 6.58 15.66 6.58
N PRO A 158 5.96 16.84 6.39
CA PRO A 158 5.64 17.72 7.51
C PRO A 158 4.58 17.14 8.45
N LEU A 159 3.59 16.42 7.89
CA LEU A 159 2.53 15.75 8.65
C LEU A 159 3.10 14.67 9.58
N LEU A 160 4.08 13.89 9.11
CA LEU A 160 4.68 12.80 9.90
C LEU A 160 5.28 13.27 11.24
N ARG A 161 5.72 14.53 11.33
CA ARG A 161 6.26 15.10 12.59
C ARG A 161 5.21 15.24 13.69
N GLY A 162 3.95 15.40 13.32
CA GLY A 162 2.82 15.50 14.25
C GLY A 162 2.13 14.17 14.54
N LEU A 163 2.49 13.10 13.81
CA LEU A 163 1.94 11.77 13.99
C LEU A 163 2.77 10.95 14.98
N ASN A 164 2.24 9.80 15.39
CA ASN A 164 2.95 8.87 16.27
C ASN A 164 4.29 8.42 15.61
N PRO A 165 5.41 8.34 16.35
CA PRO A 165 6.71 7.92 15.81
C PRO A 165 6.69 6.57 15.07
N PHE A 166 5.80 5.65 15.45
CA PHE A 166 5.60 4.39 14.74
C PHE A 166 5.20 4.61 13.28
N LEU A 167 4.31 5.57 13.01
CA LEU A 167 3.84 5.86 11.65
C LEU A 167 4.97 6.44 10.80
N THR A 168 5.81 7.28 11.40
CA THR A 168 7.01 7.80 10.72
C THR A 168 7.97 6.65 10.40
N PHE A 169 8.22 5.75 11.36
CA PHE A 169 9.05 4.57 11.12
C PHE A 169 8.47 3.66 10.03
N ASP A 170 7.17 3.42 10.04
CA ASP A 170 6.46 2.63 9.04
C ASP A 170 6.59 3.25 7.63
N VAL A 171 6.23 4.53 7.47
CA VAL A 171 6.31 5.23 6.18
C VAL A 171 7.75 5.32 5.66
N VAL A 172 8.70 5.62 6.54
CA VAL A 172 10.13 5.66 6.17
C VAL A 172 10.62 4.27 5.80
N GLY A 173 10.29 3.24 6.58
CA GLY A 173 10.66 1.85 6.34
C GLY A 173 10.12 1.32 5.01
N GLN A 174 8.89 1.65 4.65
CA GLN A 174 8.29 1.26 3.36
C GLN A 174 8.96 1.90 2.15
N ASN A 175 9.49 3.12 2.30
CA ASN A 175 10.18 3.83 1.22
C ASN A 175 11.68 3.46 1.14
N ILE A 176 12.36 3.34 2.28
CA ILE A 176 13.79 3.01 2.36
C ILE A 176 14.04 1.52 2.19
N GLY A 177 13.17 0.65 2.70
CA GLY A 177 13.33 -0.80 2.66
C GLY A 177 13.59 -1.35 1.24
N PRO A 178 12.81 -0.98 0.22
CA PRO A 178 13.11 -1.33 -1.17
C PRO A 178 14.48 -0.84 -1.63
N LEU A 179 14.91 0.37 -1.27
CA LEU A 179 16.22 0.90 -1.65
C LEU A 179 17.38 0.09 -1.02
N LEU A 180 17.25 -0.30 0.25
CA LEU A 180 18.22 -1.16 0.93
C LEU A 180 18.28 -2.56 0.32
N LEU A 181 17.12 -3.10 -0.08
CA LEU A 181 17.05 -4.37 -0.80
C LEU A 181 17.73 -4.27 -2.17
N ALA A 182 17.50 -3.19 -2.92
CA ALA A 182 18.18 -2.92 -4.19
C ALA A 182 19.69 -2.84 -4.01
N LEU A 183 20.15 -2.10 -2.99
CA LEU A 183 21.56 -2.01 -2.68
C LEU A 183 22.15 -3.39 -2.37
N SER A 184 21.45 -4.21 -1.59
CA SER A 184 21.89 -5.57 -1.24
C SER A 184 22.00 -6.50 -2.45
N VAL A 185 21.08 -6.38 -3.41
CA VAL A 185 21.13 -7.12 -4.68
C VAL A 185 22.29 -6.65 -5.54
N VAL A 186 22.48 -5.33 -5.68
CA VAL A 186 23.58 -4.76 -6.48
C VAL A 186 24.93 -5.13 -5.90
N THR A 187 25.12 -5.05 -4.59
CA THR A 187 26.38 -5.44 -3.94
C THR A 187 26.62 -6.95 -4.04
N GLY A 188 25.58 -7.77 -3.93
CA GLY A 188 25.67 -9.21 -4.18
C GLY A 188 26.09 -9.57 -5.61
N LEU A 189 25.54 -8.87 -6.60
CA LEU A 189 25.92 -9.03 -8.01
C LEU A 189 27.36 -8.55 -8.26
N ALA A 190 27.77 -7.41 -7.67
CA ALA A 190 29.13 -6.91 -7.77
C ALA A 190 30.14 -7.88 -7.16
N HIS A 191 29.81 -8.49 -6.01
CA HIS A 191 30.62 -9.55 -5.42
C HIS A 191 30.78 -10.72 -6.39
N PHE A 192 29.67 -11.24 -6.93
CA PHE A 192 29.71 -12.34 -7.89
C PHE A 192 30.58 -12.04 -9.12
N ILE A 193 30.47 -10.83 -9.68
CA ILE A 193 31.24 -10.42 -10.87
C ILE A 193 32.74 -10.29 -10.56
N THR A 194 33.10 -9.79 -9.37
CA THR A 194 34.49 -9.51 -9.01
C THR A 194 35.25 -10.73 -8.50
N THR A 195 34.58 -11.63 -7.78
CA THR A 195 35.23 -12.79 -7.14
C THR A 195 34.87 -14.12 -7.79
N ALA A 196 33.92 -14.15 -8.74
CA ALA A 196 33.33 -15.36 -9.31
C ALA A 196 32.72 -16.32 -8.25
N THR A 197 32.44 -15.82 -7.03
CA THR A 197 31.84 -16.58 -5.93
C THR A 197 30.40 -16.16 -5.70
N VAL A 198 29.53 -17.16 -5.48
CA VAL A 198 28.10 -16.90 -5.19
C VAL A 198 27.95 -16.15 -3.86
N PRO A 199 27.17 -15.05 -3.80
CA PRO A 199 26.95 -14.27 -2.58
C PRO A 199 25.96 -14.98 -1.64
N TRP A 200 26.39 -16.10 -1.05
CA TRP A 200 25.54 -16.96 -0.21
C TRP A 200 24.90 -16.22 0.95
N TRP A 201 25.64 -15.33 1.62
CA TRP A 201 25.10 -14.55 2.74
C TRP A 201 23.91 -13.68 2.35
N THR A 202 23.99 -12.98 1.22
CA THR A 202 22.88 -12.15 0.70
C THR A 202 21.65 -13.02 0.39
N ILE A 203 21.87 -14.16 -0.28
CA ILE A 203 20.79 -15.09 -0.64
C ILE A 203 20.12 -15.65 0.63
N LEU A 204 20.92 -16.11 1.60
CA LEU A 204 20.42 -16.70 2.84
C LEU A 204 19.65 -15.69 3.69
N ILE A 205 20.11 -14.44 3.79
CA ILE A 205 19.40 -13.39 4.54
C ILE A 205 18.05 -13.09 3.90
N ILE A 206 18.00 -12.88 2.57
CA ILE A 206 16.75 -12.61 1.85
C ILE A 206 15.78 -13.78 1.98
N ALA A 207 16.27 -15.02 1.83
CA ALA A 207 15.47 -16.22 2.00
C ALA A 207 14.93 -16.34 3.43
N SER A 208 15.78 -16.12 4.44
CA SER A 208 15.40 -16.23 5.86
C SER A 208 14.33 -15.21 6.23
N ILE A 209 14.51 -13.94 5.86
CA ILE A 209 13.51 -12.88 6.11
C ILE A 209 12.19 -13.20 5.39
N THR A 210 12.26 -13.69 4.16
CA THR A 210 11.07 -14.09 3.39
C THR A 210 10.32 -15.22 4.09
N ILE A 211 11.02 -16.28 4.50
CA ILE A 211 10.42 -17.44 5.17
C ILE A 211 9.82 -17.02 6.51
N ILE A 212 10.53 -16.23 7.31
CA ILE A 212 10.03 -15.71 8.58
C ILE A 212 8.76 -14.89 8.35
N ARG A 213 8.77 -13.95 7.40
CA ARG A 213 7.60 -13.13 7.08
C ARG A 213 6.41 -14.00 6.68
N CYS A 214 6.59 -14.91 5.72
CA CYS A 214 5.49 -15.75 5.24
C CYS A 214 4.96 -16.69 6.33
N SER A 215 5.84 -17.17 7.22
CA SER A 215 5.45 -18.01 8.37
C SER A 215 4.64 -17.22 9.39
N VAL A 216 5.09 -16.01 9.75
CA VAL A 216 4.36 -15.12 10.67
C VAL A 216 2.99 -14.77 10.11
N VAL A 217 2.92 -14.40 8.82
CA VAL A 217 1.65 -14.09 8.15
C VAL A 217 0.72 -15.31 8.15
N ALA A 218 1.24 -16.50 7.82
CA ALA A 218 0.44 -17.73 7.79
C ALA A 218 -0.13 -18.09 9.17
N LEU A 219 0.67 -17.91 10.24
CA LEU A 219 0.24 -18.11 11.63
C LEU A 219 -0.80 -17.07 12.05
N HIS A 220 -0.55 -15.79 11.76
CA HIS A 220 -1.43 -14.69 12.13
C HIS A 220 -2.79 -14.78 11.42
N ALA A 221 -2.77 -15.05 10.11
CA ALA A 221 -3.97 -15.23 9.31
C ALA A 221 -4.66 -16.58 9.54
N ARG A 222 -4.00 -17.52 10.23
CA ARG A 222 -4.43 -18.93 10.39
C ARG A 222 -4.73 -19.62 9.07
N GLN A 223 -3.93 -19.33 8.04
CA GLN A 223 -4.13 -19.82 6.68
C GLN A 223 -2.79 -20.17 6.04
N LEU A 224 -2.61 -21.44 5.67
CA LEU A 224 -1.36 -21.93 5.05
C LEU A 224 -1.10 -21.34 3.66
N ARG A 225 -2.11 -20.76 2.99
CA ARG A 225 -1.95 -20.16 1.67
C ARG A 225 -0.87 -19.07 1.63
N PHE A 226 -0.64 -18.36 2.74
CA PHE A 226 0.37 -17.32 2.85
C PHE A 226 1.81 -17.83 2.79
N LEU A 227 2.04 -19.14 2.99
CA LEU A 227 3.35 -19.74 2.67
C LEU A 227 3.66 -19.64 1.17
N GLY A 228 2.64 -19.64 0.31
CA GLY A 228 2.78 -19.39 -1.13
C GLY A 228 3.22 -17.97 -1.47
N PHE A 229 3.12 -17.02 -0.53
CA PHE A 229 3.57 -15.63 -0.74
C PHE A 229 5.09 -15.51 -0.91
N VAL A 230 5.86 -16.57 -0.63
CA VAL A 230 7.29 -16.66 -0.98
C VAL A 230 7.52 -16.40 -2.48
N LEU A 231 6.55 -16.75 -3.34
CA LEU A 231 6.62 -16.48 -4.79
C LEU A 231 6.58 -14.97 -5.12
N HIS A 232 6.13 -14.13 -4.18
CA HIS A 232 6.21 -12.68 -4.34
C HIS A 232 7.66 -12.16 -4.29
N THR A 233 8.56 -12.84 -3.57
CA THR A 233 9.96 -12.39 -3.43
C THR A 233 10.70 -12.28 -4.78
N PRO A 234 10.73 -13.30 -5.67
CA PRO A 234 11.37 -13.14 -6.97
C PRO A 234 10.69 -12.06 -7.83
N ILE A 235 9.36 -11.93 -7.81
CA ILE A 235 8.64 -10.86 -8.51
C ILE A 235 9.09 -9.49 -7.98
N ASN A 236 9.21 -9.35 -6.67
CA ASN A 236 9.66 -8.12 -6.05
C ASN A 236 11.11 -7.80 -6.44
N LEU A 237 12.02 -8.77 -6.38
CA LEU A 237 13.44 -8.57 -6.68
C LEU A 237 13.69 -8.23 -8.16
N PHE A 238 13.08 -8.98 -9.08
CA PHE A 238 13.40 -8.88 -10.51
C PHE A 238 12.50 -7.91 -11.28
N LEU A 239 11.29 -7.64 -10.79
CA LEU A 239 10.32 -6.83 -11.52
C LEU A 239 9.95 -5.55 -10.76
N LEU A 240 9.48 -5.66 -9.51
CA LEU A 240 8.99 -4.49 -8.77
C LEU A 240 10.10 -3.56 -8.33
N LEU A 241 11.29 -4.08 -8.02
CA LEU A 241 12.39 -3.28 -7.52
C LEU A 241 13.00 -2.37 -8.61
N PRO A 242 13.34 -2.87 -9.82
CA PRO A 242 13.70 -1.99 -10.93
C PRO A 242 12.57 -1.01 -11.28
N LEU A 243 11.32 -1.46 -11.21
CA LEU A 243 10.15 -0.64 -11.49
C LEU A 243 9.98 0.50 -10.47
N LYS A 244 10.20 0.25 -9.18
CA LYS A 244 10.20 1.29 -8.13
C LYS A 244 11.34 2.29 -8.33
N ALA A 245 12.53 1.82 -8.68
CA ALA A 245 13.65 2.70 -9.02
C ALA A 245 13.30 3.58 -10.23
N TYR A 246 12.74 2.99 -11.29
CA TYR A 246 12.25 3.72 -12.46
C TYR A 246 11.16 4.73 -12.09
N ALA A 247 10.20 4.35 -11.23
CA ALA A 247 9.15 5.25 -10.73
C ALA A 247 9.73 6.48 -10.02
N LEU A 248 10.77 6.28 -9.19
CA LEU A 248 11.44 7.35 -8.46
C LEU A 248 12.24 8.28 -9.40
N CYS A 249 12.94 7.72 -10.40
CA CYS A 249 13.67 8.51 -11.39
C CYS A 249 12.74 9.26 -12.35
N THR A 250 11.58 8.69 -12.66
CA THR A 250 10.54 9.27 -13.53
C THR A 250 9.44 9.93 -12.74
N LEU A 251 9.73 10.38 -11.51
CA LEU A 251 8.82 11.13 -10.67
C LEU A 251 8.68 12.56 -11.22
N SER A 252 8.13 12.68 -12.41
CA SER A 252 7.79 13.91 -13.10
C SER A 252 6.37 13.74 -13.63
N ASN A 253 5.41 14.38 -12.98
CA ASN A 253 4.01 13.97 -13.03
C ASN A 253 3.89 12.46 -12.83
#